data_AF-A0AAW5RU46-F1
#
_entry.id   AF-A0AAW5RU46-F1
#
_cell.length_a   1.000
_cell.length_b   1.000
_cell.length_c   1.000
_cell.angle_alpha   90.00
_cell.angle_beta   90.00
_cell.angle_gamma   90.00
#
_symmetry.space_group_name_H-M   'P 1'
#
loop_
_entity.id
_entity.type
_entity.pdbx_description
1 polymer ?
#
loop_
_entity_poly.entity_id
_entity_poly.type
_entity_poly.pdbx_seq_one_letter_code
_entity_poly.pdbx_strand_id
1 'polypeptide(L)'
;MIPEELLEKMKQGASAKVKETLDAVYEVCKEQQERGINDFSIATIAKLGSKRGVPKAQSIRNKSGEKYKALIIAFADNSRAHKKTNRVSKSESDWIDEIP
;
A
#
# COMPACT_ATOMS: atom_id res chain seq x y z
N MET A 1 7.13 -7.41 -11.32
CA MET A 1 7.98 -6.34 -10.75
C MET A 1 8.05 -6.57 -9.26
N ILE A 2 9.26 -6.64 -8.70
CA ILE A 2 9.44 -6.93 -7.27
C ILE A 2 9.13 -5.62 -6.50
N PRO A 3 8.44 -5.66 -5.34
CA PRO A 3 8.04 -4.45 -4.63
C PRO A 3 9.22 -3.53 -4.23
N GLU A 4 10.43 -4.08 -4.15
CA GLU A 4 11.67 -3.33 -3.87
C GLU A 4 12.05 -2.39 -5.02
N GLU A 5 12.02 -2.86 -6.27
CA GLU A 5 12.24 -2.01 -7.44
C GLU A 5 11.17 -0.91 -7.56
N LEU A 6 9.93 -1.23 -7.15
CA LEU A 6 8.83 -0.26 -7.17
C LEU A 6 9.07 0.85 -6.14
N LEU A 7 9.57 0.47 -4.95
CA LEU A 7 9.95 1.41 -3.91
C LEU A 7 11.05 2.36 -4.41
N GLU A 8 12.13 1.84 -4.98
CA GLU A 8 13.22 2.67 -5.49
C GLU A 8 12.75 3.65 -6.57
N LYS A 9 11.95 3.17 -7.53
CA LYS A 9 11.38 4.01 -8.58
C LYS A 9 10.49 5.12 -8.02
N MET A 10 9.68 4.81 -7.01
CA MET A 10 8.86 5.82 -6.32
C MET A 10 9.71 6.82 -5.53
N LYS A 11 10.82 6.39 -4.95
CA LYS A 11 11.74 7.25 -4.18
C LYS A 11 12.48 8.26 -5.07
N GLN A 12 12.83 7.91 -6.31
CA GLN A 12 13.63 8.79 -7.19
C GLN A 12 13.01 10.19 -7.41
N GLY A 13 11.68 10.31 -7.46
CA GLY A 13 10.96 11.58 -7.61
C GLY A 13 10.30 12.11 -6.32
N ALA A 14 10.66 11.58 -5.16
CA ALA A 14 10.00 11.85 -3.90
C ALA A 14 10.84 12.72 -2.96
N SER A 15 10.16 13.55 -2.15
CA SER A 15 10.78 14.29 -1.05
C SER A 15 11.20 13.34 0.09
N ALA A 16 12.16 13.76 0.93
CA ALA A 16 12.67 12.95 2.04
C ALA A 16 11.57 12.36 2.93
N LYS A 17 10.55 13.17 3.27
CA LYS A 17 9.39 12.72 4.06
C LYS A 17 8.58 11.63 3.36
N VAL A 18 8.40 11.74 2.05
CA VAL A 18 7.68 10.74 1.24
C VAL A 18 8.50 9.46 1.12
N LYS A 19 9.82 9.57 0.99
CA LYS A 19 10.74 8.41 0.98
C LYS A 19 10.67 7.63 2.29
N GLU A 20 10.70 8.32 3.43
CA GLU A 20 10.57 7.71 4.76
C GLU A 20 9.21 7.03 4.94
N THR A 21 8.14 7.72 4.52
CA THR A 21 6.78 7.16 4.57
C THR A 21 6.64 5.92 3.68
N LEU A 22 7.20 5.96 2.47
CA LEU A 22 7.23 4.82 1.54
C LEU A 22 7.98 3.63 2.12
N ASP A 23 9.10 3.89 2.80
CA ASP A 23 9.89 2.85 3.48
C ASP A 23 9.08 2.17 4.58
N ALA A 24 8.44 2.96 5.45
CA ALA A 24 7.59 2.45 6.51
C ALA A 24 6.41 1.61 5.98
N VAL A 25 5.79 2.03 4.88
CA VAL A 25 4.73 1.25 4.21
C VAL A 25 5.30 -0.07 3.66
N TYR A 26 6.46 -0.01 2.99
CA TYR A 26 7.11 -1.17 2.43
C TYR A 26 7.49 -2.19 3.50
N GLU A 27 8.09 -1.75 4.61
CA GLU A 27 8.47 -2.64 5.73
C GLU A 27 7.24 -3.36 6.30
N VAL A 28 6.14 -2.64 6.54
CA VAL A 28 4.91 -3.25 7.06
C VAL A 28 4.35 -4.27 6.08
N CYS A 29 4.31 -3.96 4.79
CA CYS A 29 3.88 -4.91 3.76
C CYS A 29 4.81 -6.12 3.68
N LYS A 30 6.14 -5.91 3.69
CA LYS A 30 7.12 -7.00 3.65
C LYS A 30 6.97 -7.93 4.85
N GLU A 31 6.83 -7.38 6.06
CA GLU A 31 6.63 -8.14 7.30
C GLU A 31 5.32 -8.97 7.24
N GLN A 32 4.23 -8.40 6.71
CA GLN A 32 2.98 -9.13 6.49
C GLN A 32 3.18 -10.29 5.49
N GLN A 33 3.88 -10.04 4.38
CA GLN A 33 4.20 -11.05 3.38
C GLN A 33 5.06 -12.19 3.94
N GLU A 34 6.10 -11.86 4.72
CA GLU A 34 6.99 -12.84 5.37
C GLU A 34 6.24 -13.69 6.41
N ARG A 35 5.23 -13.10 7.09
CA ARG A 35 4.32 -13.82 7.99
C ARG A 35 3.28 -14.67 7.26
N GLY A 36 3.25 -14.66 5.93
CA GLY A 36 2.22 -15.33 5.12
C GLY A 36 0.83 -14.69 5.22
N ILE A 37 0.76 -13.47 5.77
CA ILE A 37 -0.47 -12.70 5.90
C ILE A 37 -0.75 -12.01 4.57
N ASN A 38 -1.93 -12.25 4.03
CA ASN A 38 -2.34 -11.69 2.73
C ASN A 38 -3.26 -10.47 2.88
N ASP A 39 -3.36 -9.92 4.09
CA ASP A 39 -4.15 -8.74 4.38
C ASP A 39 -3.32 -7.47 4.19
N PHE A 40 -3.36 -6.98 2.95
CA PHE A 40 -2.73 -5.74 2.50
C PHE A 40 -3.75 -4.61 2.32
N SER A 41 -4.84 -4.62 3.10
CA SER A 41 -5.83 -3.55 3.03
C SER A 41 -5.24 -2.23 3.54
N ILE A 42 -5.62 -1.10 2.93
CA ILE A 42 -5.14 0.25 3.34
C ILE A 42 -5.39 0.48 4.84
N ALA A 43 -6.53 0.04 5.36
CA ALA A 43 -6.87 0.15 6.78
C ALA A 43 -5.89 -0.64 7.66
N THR A 44 -5.56 -1.86 7.27
CA THR A 44 -4.65 -2.75 7.99
C THR A 44 -3.22 -2.21 7.99
N ILE A 45 -2.70 -1.85 6.82
CA ILE A 45 -1.35 -1.29 6.68
C ILE A 45 -1.23 0.04 7.44
N ALA A 46 -2.23 0.91 7.34
CA ALA A 46 -2.26 2.15 8.11
C ALA A 46 -2.27 1.87 9.62
N LYS A 47 -3.06 0.89 10.09
CA LYS A 47 -3.14 0.54 11.51
C LYS A 47 -1.83 -0.06 12.04
N LEU A 48 -1.22 -1.00 11.31
CA LEU A 48 0.06 -1.61 11.66
C LEU A 48 1.20 -0.59 11.64
N GLY A 49 1.25 0.24 10.61
CA GLY A 49 2.30 1.22 10.41
C GLY A 49 2.10 2.55 11.12
N SER A 50 0.98 2.77 11.82
CA SER A 50 0.67 4.05 12.49
C SER A 50 1.78 4.52 13.44
N LYS A 51 2.50 3.58 14.06
CA LYS A 51 3.64 3.87 14.95
C LYS A 51 4.98 4.01 14.22
N ARG A 52 5.06 3.59 12.95
CA ARG A 52 6.26 3.62 12.11
C ARG A 52 6.28 4.79 11.12
N GLY A 53 5.33 5.72 11.21
CA GLY A 53 5.24 6.87 10.31
C GLY A 53 4.37 6.64 9.07
N VAL A 54 3.66 5.51 8.98
CA VAL A 54 2.67 5.30 7.91
C VAL A 54 1.48 6.25 8.13
N PRO A 55 0.96 6.91 7.07
CA PRO A 55 -0.15 7.83 7.21
C PRO A 55 -1.43 7.09 7.59
N LYS A 56 -2.39 7.82 8.14
CA LYS A 56 -3.72 7.27 8.39
C LYS A 56 -4.36 6.80 7.07
N ALA A 57 -5.22 5.80 7.16
CA ALA A 57 -5.90 5.22 6.00
C ALA A 57 -6.57 6.28 5.11
N GLN A 58 -7.17 7.30 5.72
CA GLN A 58 -7.79 8.42 5.01
C GLN A 58 -6.78 9.22 4.18
N SER A 59 -5.58 9.49 4.71
CA SER A 59 -4.53 10.20 3.98
C SER A 59 -3.97 9.38 2.80
N ILE A 60 -3.95 8.05 2.91
CA ILE A 60 -3.54 7.15 1.82
C ILE A 60 -4.62 7.10 0.72
N ARG A 61 -5.90 7.23 1.08
CA ARG A 61 -7.01 7.28 0.13
C ARG A 61 -7.08 8.60 -0.65
N ASN A 62 -6.57 9.69 -0.07
CA ASN A 62 -6.53 11.00 -0.70
C ASN A 62 -5.54 11.06 -1.88
N LYS A 63 -5.68 12.06 -2.75
CA LYS A 63 -4.86 12.27 -3.96
C LYS A 63 -3.35 12.33 -3.67
N SER A 64 -2.96 12.98 -2.57
CA SER A 64 -1.56 13.02 -2.13
C SER A 64 -0.99 11.66 -1.72
N GLY A 65 -1.86 10.69 -1.41
CA GLY A 65 -1.52 9.34 -0.95
C GLY A 65 -1.50 8.28 -2.04
N GLU A 66 -1.78 8.63 -3.30
CA GLU A 66 -1.86 7.69 -4.43
C GLU A 66 -0.59 6.84 -4.58
N LYS A 67 0.58 7.42 -4.32
CA LYS A 67 1.87 6.71 -4.38
C LYS A 67 1.93 5.56 -3.36
N TYR A 68 1.49 5.82 -2.12
CA TYR A 68 1.45 4.80 -1.07
C TYR A 68 0.38 3.74 -1.36
N LYS A 69 -0.78 4.18 -1.87
CA LYS A 69 -1.87 3.29 -2.29
C LYS A 69 -1.41 2.32 -3.38
N ALA A 70 -0.71 2.82 -4.40
CA ALA A 70 -0.19 2.01 -5.49
C ALA A 70 0.83 0.95 -5.01
N LEU A 71 1.69 1.31 -4.05
CA LEU A 71 2.62 0.36 -3.43
C LEU A 71 1.88 -0.76 -2.70
N ILE A 72 0.89 -0.42 -1.87
CA ILE A 72 0.08 -1.39 -1.11
C ILE A 72 -0.68 -2.33 -2.06
N ILE A 73 -1.26 -1.79 -3.14
CA ILE A 73 -1.97 -2.58 -4.15
C ILE A 73 -1.00 -3.54 -4.86
N ALA A 74 0.21 -3.09 -5.20
CA ALA A 74 1.20 -3.95 -5.83
C ALA A 74 1.57 -5.15 -4.94
N PHE A 75 1.70 -4.94 -3.62
CA PHE A 75 1.89 -6.03 -2.66
C PHE A 75 0.68 -6.96 -2.59
N ALA A 76 -0.53 -6.40 -2.53
CA ALA A 76 -1.77 -7.18 -2.52
C ALA A 76 -1.91 -8.05 -3.77
N ASP A 77 -1.59 -7.50 -4.95
CA ASP A 77 -1.65 -8.20 -6.23
C ASP A 77 -0.58 -9.29 -6.33
N ASN A 78 0.65 -9.00 -5.91
CA ASN A 78 1.74 -9.97 -5.84
C ASN A 78 1.42 -11.16 -4.90
N SER A 79 0.77 -10.88 -3.76
CA SER A 79 0.29 -11.90 -2.82
C SER A 79 -0.88 -12.71 -3.40
N ARG A 80 -1.82 -12.07 -4.11
CA ARG A 80 -2.97 -12.72 -4.76
C ARG A 80 -2.57 -13.57 -5.96
N ALA A 81 -1.57 -13.16 -6.74
CA ALA A 81 -1.04 -13.95 -7.85
C ALA A 81 -0.53 -15.33 -7.40
N HIS A 82 -0.09 -15.45 -6.13
CA HIS A 82 0.28 -16.72 -5.52
C HIS A 82 -0.91 -17.62 -5.12
N LYS A 83 -2.12 -17.08 -5.06
CA LYS A 83 -3.38 -17.81 -4.82
C LYS A 83 -4.32 -17.61 -6.00
N LYS A 84 -3.99 -18.22 -7.15
CA LYS A 84 -5.02 -18.51 -8.15
C LYS A 84 -6.12 -19.30 -7.43
N THR A 85 -7.37 -18.84 -7.54
CA THR A 85 -8.57 -19.31 -6.82
C THR A 85 -8.82 -18.65 -5.46
N ASN A 86 -9.37 -17.44 -5.46
CA ASN A 86 -10.75 -17.24 -5.02
C ASN A 86 -11.15 -15.78 -5.27
N ARG A 87 -12.29 -15.58 -5.93
CA ARG A 87 -12.84 -14.26 -6.17
C ARG A 87 -13.27 -13.62 -4.83
N VAL A 88 -13.28 -12.29 -4.85
CA VAL A 88 -13.95 -11.37 -3.91
C VAL A 88 -13.23 -11.09 -2.59
N SER A 89 -12.59 -9.92 -2.55
CA SER A 89 -12.90 -8.91 -1.55
C SER A 89 -12.90 -7.56 -2.24
N LYS A 90 -14.09 -7.24 -2.76
CA LYS A 90 -14.57 -5.87 -2.95
C LYS A 90 -14.66 -5.27 -1.54
N SER A 91 -13.73 -4.39 -1.20
CA SER A 91 -13.86 -3.53 -0.02
C SER A 91 -13.38 -2.12 -0.38
N GLU A 92 -14.37 -1.33 -0.83
CA GLU A 92 -14.56 0.10 -0.49
C GLU A 92 -13.47 1.05 -1.03
N SER A 93 -13.62 1.74 -2.17
CA SER A 93 -14.68 2.68 -2.60
C SER A 93 -14.36 3.00 -4.09
N ASP A 94 -15.13 2.75 -5.15
CA ASP A 94 -16.52 3.09 -5.53
C ASP A 94 -16.89 4.59 -5.50
N TRP A 95 -15.92 5.51 -5.57
CA TRP A 95 -16.16 6.96 -5.56
C TRP A 95 -15.18 7.68 -6.50
N ILE A 96 -15.07 7.21 -7.74
CA ILE A 96 -14.56 8.05 -8.84
C ILE A 96 -15.79 8.57 -9.55
N ASP A 97 -16.49 9.49 -8.90
CA ASP A 97 -17.34 10.45 -9.57
C ASP A 97 -17.38 11.70 -8.68
N GLU A 98 -17.27 12.86 -9.31
CA GLU A 98 -17.32 14.19 -8.69
C GLU A 98 -16.04 14.68 -7.98
N ILE A 99 -15.10 15.18 -8.77
CA ILE A 99 -14.53 16.50 -8.45
C ILE A 99 -14.95 17.42 -9.63
N PRO A 100 -15.61 18.56 -9.36
CA PRO A 100 -16.25 19.43 -10.36
C PRO A 100 -15.29 20.07 -11.37
#